data_AF-A0AAN8PF91-F1
#
_entry.id   AF-A0AAN8PF91-F1
#
_cell.length_a   1.000
_cell.length_b   1.000
_cell.length_c   1.000
_cell.angle_alpha   90.00
_cell.angle_beta   90.00
_cell.angle_gamma   90.00
#
_symmetry.space_group_name_H-M   'P 1'
#
loop_
_entity.id
_entity.type
_entity.pdbx_description
1 polymer ?
#
loop_
_entity_poly.entity_id
_entity_poly.type
_entity_poly.pdbx_seq_one_letter_code
_entity_poly.pdbx_strand_id
1 'polypeptide(L)'
;MPSWISPPPPPPDHPLIRSYNSLKTRISDLTSLPPSAIDILLPSITAATATLTLVYVYRNFLKRYPDSNSLPPQFFRRKGLYGKVVSVGDADNFRLFHTPGGRWTGWGWLRQIPEGRKMLKGQTIHIRIAGVDAPEGAHFGKPSQPHSSESLSYLSNLLTSHNVRAHLLRRDQYERVVCSVSMKRNGILGLLGFKHDVGLLMLKAGMAQVYEGTYGIEFGKRQGMEERYRAAEEEARVKKVGIWGLKGKYESPGQYKARFGGKEGPFTPSNAIADKGKESTGEKVKGKRGVSSSSAAVKLGVETRRRKRKATAAVTVTTVSKVVKRRKSDK
;
A
#
# COMPACT_ATOMS: atom_id res chain seq x y z
N MET A 1 26.22 -10.02 -91.96
CA MET A 1 25.13 -9.95 -90.96
C MET A 1 25.00 -11.34 -90.34
N PRO A 2 24.90 -11.54 -89.02
CA PRO A 2 24.40 -10.64 -87.99
C PRO A 2 25.41 -10.32 -86.85
N SER A 3 25.22 -9.15 -86.23
CA SER A 3 25.91 -8.72 -85.02
C SER A 3 25.36 -9.47 -83.81
N TRP A 4 26.26 -10.10 -83.04
CA TRP A 4 25.93 -10.66 -81.73
C TRP A 4 25.68 -9.52 -80.74
N ILE A 5 24.41 -9.15 -80.58
CA ILE A 5 23.97 -8.27 -79.51
C ILE A 5 24.00 -9.12 -78.24
N SER A 6 24.94 -8.84 -77.34
CA SER A 6 24.98 -9.51 -76.04
C SER A 6 23.66 -9.26 -75.31
N PRO A 7 23.06 -10.29 -74.69
CA PRO A 7 21.82 -10.09 -73.96
C PRO A 7 22.03 -9.05 -72.84
N PRO A 8 21.00 -8.24 -72.54
CA PRO A 8 21.08 -7.23 -71.48
C PRO A 8 21.42 -7.90 -70.13
N PRO A 9 22.13 -7.20 -69.24
CA PRO A 9 22.45 -7.74 -67.93
C PRO A 9 21.16 -8.09 -67.18
N PRO A 10 21.16 -9.18 -66.40
CA PRO A 10 19.99 -9.58 -65.64
C PRO A 10 19.55 -8.46 -64.68
N PRO A 11 18.24 -8.32 -64.42
CA PRO A 11 17.74 -7.32 -63.51
C PRO A 11 18.30 -7.54 -62.09
N PRO A 12 18.51 -6.46 -61.31
CA PRO A 12 19.04 -6.58 -59.96
C PRO A 12 18.10 -7.41 -59.07
N ASP A 13 18.68 -8.33 -58.31
CA ASP A 13 17.93 -9.18 -57.37
C ASP A 13 17.05 -8.36 -56.44
N HIS A 14 15.80 -8.80 -56.27
CA HIS A 14 14.89 -8.22 -55.31
C HIS A 14 15.53 -8.23 -53.91
N PRO A 15 15.43 -7.14 -53.13
CA PRO A 15 16.11 -7.01 -51.83
C PRO A 15 15.80 -8.16 -50.86
N LEU A 16 14.60 -8.74 -50.93
CA LEU A 16 14.22 -9.90 -50.13
C LEU A 16 14.96 -11.18 -50.54
N ILE A 17 15.19 -11.40 -51.84
CA ILE A 17 15.90 -12.58 -52.36
C ILE A 17 17.38 -12.50 -51.96
N ARG A 18 17.98 -11.31 -52.07
CA ARG A 18 19.35 -11.06 -51.58
C ARG A 18 19.48 -11.32 -50.09
N SER A 19 18.50 -10.87 -49.30
CA SER A 19 18.47 -11.10 -47.85
C SER A 19 18.32 -12.58 -47.50
N TYR A 20 17.44 -13.29 -48.22
CA TYR A 20 17.25 -14.73 -48.07
C TYR A 20 18.52 -15.52 -48.41
N ASN A 21 19.15 -15.23 -49.54
CA ASN A 21 20.38 -15.91 -49.95
C ASN A 21 21.54 -15.64 -48.98
N SER A 22 21.68 -14.39 -48.50
CA SER A 22 22.64 -14.01 -47.47
C SER A 22 22.40 -14.74 -46.13
N LEU A 23 21.15 -14.93 -45.74
CA LEU A 23 20.81 -15.71 -44.56
C LEU A 23 21.12 -17.20 -44.77
N LYS A 24 20.79 -17.74 -45.94
CA LYS A 24 21.02 -19.14 -46.30
C LYS A 24 22.51 -19.49 -46.26
N THR A 25 23.38 -18.64 -46.81
CA THR A 25 24.84 -18.86 -46.78
C THR A 25 25.40 -18.79 -45.35
N ARG A 26 24.96 -17.80 -44.56
CA ARG A 26 25.36 -17.70 -43.15
C ARG A 26 24.94 -18.92 -42.33
N ILE A 27 23.76 -19.48 -42.61
CA ILE A 27 23.28 -20.70 -41.93
C ILE A 27 24.09 -21.92 -42.37
N SER A 28 24.41 -22.06 -43.66
CA SER A 28 25.25 -23.18 -44.12
C SER A 28 26.65 -23.16 -43.50
N ASP A 29 27.23 -21.97 -43.31
CA ASP A 29 28.54 -21.78 -42.67
C ASP A 29 28.53 -22.15 -41.17
N LEU A 30 27.37 -21.99 -40.50
CA LEU A 30 27.18 -22.44 -39.12
C LEU A 30 27.07 -23.96 -39.01
N THR A 31 26.49 -24.63 -40.03
CA THR A 31 26.35 -26.09 -40.05
C THR A 31 27.61 -26.83 -40.51
N SER A 32 28.57 -26.12 -41.10
CA SER A 32 29.88 -26.67 -41.53
C SER A 32 30.96 -26.57 -40.45
N LEU A 33 30.62 -26.11 -39.24
CA LEU A 33 31.55 -26.03 -38.12
C LEU A 33 32.10 -27.42 -37.72
N PRO A 34 33.38 -27.52 -37.33
CA PRO A 34 33.93 -28.79 -36.86
C PRO A 34 33.21 -29.23 -35.58
N PRO A 35 33.04 -30.55 -35.34
CA PRO A 35 32.34 -31.06 -34.16
C PRO A 35 32.86 -30.49 -32.82
N SER A 36 34.17 -30.28 -32.70
CA SER A 36 34.79 -29.68 -31.51
C SER A 36 34.38 -28.22 -31.25
N ALA A 37 34.05 -27.45 -32.29
CA ALA A 37 33.51 -26.11 -32.12
C ALA A 37 32.06 -26.16 -31.61
N ILE A 38 31.28 -27.15 -32.03
CA ILE A 38 29.91 -27.36 -31.54
C ILE A 38 29.94 -27.67 -30.03
N ASP A 39 30.86 -28.53 -29.59
CA ASP A 39 31.03 -28.91 -28.18
C ASP A 39 31.37 -27.73 -27.25
N ILE A 40 31.96 -26.65 -27.79
CA ILE A 40 32.28 -25.43 -27.02
C ILE A 40 31.18 -24.38 -27.16
N LEU A 41 30.67 -24.16 -28.38
CA LEU A 41 29.69 -23.11 -28.65
C LEU A 41 28.33 -23.43 -28.06
N LEU A 42 27.89 -24.69 -28.09
CA LEU A 42 26.59 -25.10 -27.55
C LEU A 42 26.47 -24.83 -26.04
N PRO A 43 27.38 -25.29 -25.15
CA PRO A 43 27.31 -24.96 -23.73
C PRO A 43 27.49 -23.45 -23.47
N SER A 44 28.33 -22.76 -24.24
CA SER A 44 28.57 -21.33 -24.07
C SER A 44 27.33 -20.49 -24.40
N ILE A 45 26.68 -20.77 -25.54
CA ILE A 45 25.45 -20.09 -25.96
C ILE A 45 24.30 -20.44 -25.02
N THR A 46 24.15 -21.71 -24.63
CA THR A 46 23.09 -22.10 -23.69
C THR A 46 23.28 -21.44 -22.33
N ALA A 47 24.50 -21.39 -21.79
CA ALA A 47 24.80 -20.70 -20.53
C ALA A 47 24.54 -19.19 -20.62
N ALA A 48 24.97 -18.53 -21.70
CA ALA A 48 24.73 -17.10 -21.92
C ALA A 48 23.23 -16.80 -22.03
N THR A 49 22.51 -17.59 -22.83
CA THR A 49 21.06 -17.43 -23.03
C THR A 49 20.31 -17.68 -21.72
N ALA A 50 20.63 -18.77 -21.01
CA ALA A 50 20.04 -19.10 -19.71
C ALA A 50 20.28 -17.99 -18.68
N THR A 51 21.48 -17.41 -18.64
CA THR A 51 21.82 -16.31 -17.74
C THR A 51 21.00 -15.06 -18.06
N LEU A 52 20.91 -14.67 -19.34
CA LEU A 52 20.12 -13.52 -19.77
C LEU A 52 18.62 -13.73 -19.47
N THR A 53 18.09 -14.92 -19.76
CA THR A 53 16.71 -15.29 -19.44
C THR A 53 16.46 -15.23 -17.93
N LEU A 54 17.37 -15.76 -17.10
CA LEU A 54 17.22 -15.74 -15.64
C LEU A 54 17.23 -14.31 -15.10
N VAL A 55 18.13 -13.46 -15.59
CA VAL A 55 18.19 -12.03 -15.22
C VAL A 55 16.92 -11.30 -15.66
N TYR A 56 16.44 -11.55 -16.88
CA TYR A 56 15.19 -10.97 -17.38
C TYR A 56 13.99 -11.39 -16.53
N VAL A 57 13.84 -12.68 -16.27
CA VAL A 57 12.76 -13.24 -15.46
C VAL A 57 12.81 -12.68 -14.03
N TYR A 58 14.01 -12.61 -13.44
CA TYR A 58 14.19 -12.06 -12.11
C TYR A 58 13.76 -10.59 -12.06
N ARG A 59 14.26 -9.75 -12.98
CA ARG A 59 13.98 -8.31 -12.99
C ARG A 59 12.52 -7.99 -13.27
N ASN A 60 11.85 -8.75 -14.14
CA ASN A 60 10.48 -8.43 -14.56
C ASN A 60 9.39 -9.08 -13.68
N PHE A 61 9.66 -10.26 -13.10
CA PHE A 61 8.65 -11.06 -12.39
C PHE A 61 8.98 -11.41 -10.94
N LEU A 62 10.27 -11.54 -10.56
CA LEU A 62 10.67 -12.03 -9.23
C LEU A 62 11.23 -10.94 -8.29
N LYS A 63 11.55 -9.77 -8.83
CA LYS A 63 12.04 -8.63 -8.05
C LYS A 63 10.96 -8.16 -7.08
N ARG A 64 11.32 -8.10 -5.80
CA ARG A 64 10.46 -7.58 -4.73
C ARG A 64 10.61 -6.05 -4.62
N TYR A 65 9.52 -5.41 -4.24
CA TYR A 65 9.35 -3.98 -3.99
C TYR A 65 8.91 -3.83 -2.53
N PRO A 66 9.76 -3.30 -1.63
CA PRO A 66 9.47 -3.27 -0.20
C PRO A 66 8.47 -2.17 0.19
N ASP A 67 8.46 -1.04 -0.51
CA ASP A 67 7.66 0.14 -0.15
C ASP A 67 7.02 0.80 -1.38
N SER A 68 6.00 1.64 -1.18
CA SER A 68 5.32 2.36 -2.25
C SER A 68 6.26 3.28 -3.03
N ASN A 69 7.28 3.85 -2.38
CA ASN A 69 8.34 4.64 -3.01
C ASN A 69 9.19 3.87 -4.01
N SER A 70 9.36 2.56 -3.79
CA SER A 70 10.16 1.70 -4.67
C SER A 70 9.45 1.32 -5.97
N LEU A 71 8.15 1.62 -6.09
CA LEU A 71 7.34 1.26 -7.26
C LEU A 71 7.60 2.22 -8.42
N PRO A 72 8.00 1.72 -9.59
CA PRO A 72 8.14 2.55 -10.78
C PRO A 72 6.80 3.18 -11.19
N PRO A 73 6.76 4.47 -11.56
CA PRO A 73 5.54 5.15 -12.02
C PRO A 73 4.86 4.45 -13.22
N GLN A 74 5.65 3.77 -14.05
CA GLN A 74 5.18 3.03 -15.23
C GLN A 74 4.33 1.79 -14.86
N PHE A 75 4.36 1.34 -13.60
CA PHE A 75 3.62 0.15 -13.17
C PHE A 75 2.16 0.46 -12.87
N PHE A 76 1.85 1.71 -12.53
CA PHE A 76 0.49 2.16 -12.26
C PHE A 76 -0.36 1.97 -13.53
N ARG A 77 -1.58 1.46 -13.36
CA ARG A 77 -2.56 1.07 -14.39
C ARG A 77 -2.16 -0.12 -15.28
N ARG A 78 -0.92 -0.61 -15.19
CA ARG A 78 -0.41 -1.71 -16.03
C ARG A 78 -0.20 -3.01 -15.25
N LYS A 79 0.49 -2.95 -14.11
CA LYS A 79 0.90 -4.12 -13.33
C LYS A 79 0.05 -4.29 -12.07
N GLY A 80 -0.02 -5.54 -11.60
CA GLY A 80 -0.57 -5.88 -10.30
C GLY A 80 0.49 -6.53 -9.42
N LEU A 81 0.54 -6.14 -8.16
CA LEU A 81 1.40 -6.73 -7.14
C LEU A 81 0.69 -7.92 -6.50
N TYR A 82 1.44 -8.99 -6.26
CA TYR A 82 0.97 -10.15 -5.53
C TYR A 82 1.66 -10.21 -4.17
N GLY A 83 0.92 -10.41 -3.10
CA GLY A 83 1.48 -10.33 -1.75
C GLY A 83 0.60 -10.92 -0.67
N LYS A 84 1.21 -11.13 0.51
CA LYS A 84 0.50 -11.50 1.74
C LYS A 84 0.06 -10.24 2.46
N VAL A 85 -1.18 -10.20 2.94
CA VAL A 85 -1.64 -9.12 3.81
C VAL A 85 -1.06 -9.35 5.21
N VAL A 86 -0.43 -8.32 5.76
CA VAL A 86 0.30 -8.41 7.03
C VAL A 86 -0.49 -7.79 8.17
N SER A 87 -1.11 -6.64 7.91
CA SER A 87 -1.89 -5.92 8.92
C SER A 87 -2.97 -5.09 8.27
N VAL A 88 -4.14 -5.06 8.88
CA VAL A 88 -5.24 -4.17 8.53
C VAL A 88 -5.33 -3.13 9.65
N GLY A 89 -5.09 -1.86 9.31
CA GLY A 89 -5.08 -0.76 10.28
C GLY A 89 -6.39 0.04 10.26
N ASP A 90 -6.96 0.20 9.07
CA ASP A 90 -8.21 0.92 8.83
C ASP A 90 -9.19 0.02 8.07
N ALA A 91 -10.46 0.39 8.07
CA ALA A 91 -11.51 -0.41 7.44
C ALA A 91 -11.47 -0.37 5.89
N ASP A 92 -10.66 0.49 5.27
CA ASP A 92 -10.48 0.61 3.81
C ASP A 92 -9.01 0.48 3.35
N ASN A 93 -8.07 0.29 4.29
CA ASN A 93 -6.63 0.25 4.03
C ASN A 93 -5.96 -0.96 4.69
N PHE A 94 -4.90 -1.48 4.07
CA PHE A 94 -4.09 -2.54 4.65
C PHE A 94 -2.63 -2.47 4.20
N ARG A 95 -1.76 -3.21 4.89
CA ARG A 95 -0.34 -3.33 4.55
C ARG A 95 -0.08 -4.65 3.85
N LEU A 96 0.49 -4.55 2.65
CA LEU A 96 0.83 -5.67 1.78
C LEU A 96 2.33 -5.93 1.82
N PHE A 97 2.72 -7.16 2.13
CA PHE A 97 4.09 -7.63 1.91
C PHE A 97 4.17 -8.26 0.53
N HIS A 98 4.92 -7.64 -0.39
CA HIS A 98 5.02 -8.10 -1.76
C HIS A 98 5.82 -9.42 -1.83
N THR A 99 5.17 -10.47 -2.34
CA THR A 99 5.72 -11.83 -2.52
C THR A 99 5.64 -12.21 -4.01
N PRO A 100 6.50 -11.66 -4.89
CA PRO A 100 6.41 -11.91 -6.32
C PRO A 100 6.44 -13.40 -6.64
N GLY A 101 5.44 -13.89 -7.36
CA GLY A 101 5.26 -15.29 -7.74
C GLY A 101 4.72 -16.23 -6.64
N GLY A 102 4.62 -15.77 -5.39
CA GLY A 102 4.03 -16.54 -4.31
C GLY A 102 4.71 -17.88 -4.03
N ARG A 103 3.92 -18.92 -3.74
CA ARG A 103 4.45 -20.24 -3.38
C ARG A 103 5.33 -20.86 -4.47
N TRP A 104 5.05 -20.58 -5.75
CA TRP A 104 5.82 -21.08 -6.89
C TRP A 104 7.27 -20.58 -6.93
N THR A 105 7.55 -19.44 -6.29
CA THR A 105 8.87 -18.79 -6.31
C THR A 105 9.55 -18.84 -4.95
N GLY A 106 9.17 -19.83 -4.13
CA GLY A 106 9.81 -20.09 -2.85
C GLY A 106 9.13 -19.46 -1.64
N TRP A 107 8.13 -18.58 -1.80
CA TRP A 107 7.54 -17.91 -0.64
C TRP A 107 6.78 -18.89 0.26
N GLY A 108 7.21 -18.97 1.52
CA GLY A 108 6.66 -19.87 2.54
C GLY A 108 7.42 -21.18 2.76
N TRP A 109 8.39 -21.52 1.90
CA TRP A 109 9.22 -22.74 2.08
C TRP A 109 10.72 -22.51 1.86
N LEU A 110 11.10 -21.62 0.93
CA LEU A 110 12.48 -21.18 0.72
C LEU A 110 12.69 -19.73 1.18
N ARG A 111 11.75 -18.84 0.84
CA ARG A 111 11.73 -17.43 1.22
C ARG A 111 10.72 -17.23 2.34
N GLN A 112 11.21 -16.95 3.54
CA GLN A 112 10.36 -16.72 4.71
C GLN A 112 9.66 -15.36 4.61
N ILE A 113 8.42 -15.32 5.11
CA ILE A 113 7.65 -14.08 5.24
C ILE A 113 7.77 -13.63 6.70
N PRO A 114 8.35 -12.44 6.97
CA PRO A 114 8.52 -11.98 8.34
C PRO A 114 7.17 -11.68 9.00
N GLU A 115 6.99 -12.09 10.25
CA GLU A 115 5.78 -11.82 11.03
C GLU A 115 6.00 -10.73 12.10
N GLY A 116 7.25 -10.51 12.50
CA GLY A 116 7.59 -9.52 13.53
C GLY A 116 7.40 -8.08 13.06
N ARG A 117 6.70 -7.27 13.86
CA ARG A 117 6.43 -5.84 13.57
C ARG A 117 7.70 -5.04 13.23
N LYS A 118 8.82 -5.32 13.90
CA LYS A 118 10.12 -4.66 13.63
C LYS A 118 10.65 -4.97 12.22
N MET A 119 10.54 -6.23 11.79
CA MET A 119 11.00 -6.70 10.48
C MET A 119 10.12 -6.20 9.33
N LEU A 120 8.88 -5.84 9.62
CA LEU A 120 7.90 -5.36 8.65
C LEU A 120 7.95 -3.85 8.43
N LYS A 121 8.62 -3.09 9.31
CA LYS A 121 8.76 -1.64 9.20
C LYS A 121 9.55 -1.29 7.92
N GLY A 122 8.95 -0.49 7.04
CA GLY A 122 9.55 -0.11 5.75
C GLY A 122 9.66 -1.26 4.74
N GLN A 123 8.99 -2.40 5.01
CA GLN A 123 9.04 -3.61 4.17
C GLN A 123 7.64 -3.99 3.64
N THR A 124 6.68 -3.08 3.79
CA THR A 124 5.29 -3.26 3.37
C THR A 124 4.79 -2.07 2.59
N ILE A 125 3.97 -2.32 1.59
CA ILE A 125 3.32 -1.30 0.78
C ILE A 125 1.96 -1.00 1.41
N HIS A 126 1.68 0.28 1.67
CA HIS A 126 0.39 0.72 2.18
C HIS A 126 -0.62 0.79 1.02
N ILE A 127 -1.64 -0.07 1.05
CA ILE A 127 -2.67 -0.19 0.01
C ILE A 127 -3.97 0.43 0.49
N ARG A 128 -4.56 1.31 -0.33
CA ARG A 128 -5.95 1.81 -0.19
C ARG A 128 -6.84 1.10 -1.21
N ILE A 129 -7.99 0.59 -0.78
CA ILE A 129 -8.94 -0.06 -1.68
C ILE A 129 -9.62 1.01 -2.54
N ALA A 130 -9.60 0.82 -3.86
CA ALA A 130 -10.15 1.77 -4.81
C ALA A 130 -11.68 1.74 -4.84
N GLY A 131 -12.30 2.91 -4.90
CA GLY A 131 -13.76 3.09 -5.10
C GLY A 131 -14.63 2.77 -3.88
N VAL A 132 -14.02 2.53 -2.71
CA VAL A 132 -14.72 2.15 -1.48
C VAL A 132 -14.29 3.09 -0.36
N ASP A 133 -15.25 3.53 0.46
CA ASP A 133 -15.01 4.34 1.66
C ASP A 133 -15.74 3.69 2.84
N ALA A 134 -15.00 3.35 3.88
CA ALA A 134 -15.53 2.67 5.06
C ALA A 134 -15.80 3.68 6.20
N PRO A 135 -16.65 3.33 7.18
CA PRO A 135 -16.87 4.20 8.33
C PRO A 135 -15.59 4.47 9.10
N GLU A 136 -15.37 5.74 9.47
CA GLU A 136 -14.15 6.16 10.15
C GLU A 136 -14.10 5.63 11.59
N GLY A 137 -12.96 5.04 11.95
CA GLY A 137 -12.67 4.62 13.32
C GLY A 137 -12.42 5.81 14.24
N ALA A 138 -12.37 5.56 15.56
CA ALA A 138 -11.97 6.58 16.52
C ALA A 138 -10.51 6.99 16.26
N HIS A 139 -10.26 8.25 15.95
CA HIS A 139 -8.92 8.75 15.67
C HIS A 139 -8.70 10.16 16.24
N PHE A 140 -7.56 10.38 16.89
CA PHE A 140 -7.15 11.68 17.46
C PHE A 140 -8.23 12.39 18.29
N GLY A 141 -8.90 11.65 19.19
CA GLY A 141 -9.96 12.19 20.05
C GLY A 141 -11.31 12.39 19.37
N LYS A 142 -11.44 12.06 18.08
CA LYS A 142 -12.72 12.07 17.36
C LYS A 142 -13.49 10.76 17.63
N PRO A 143 -14.81 10.83 17.89
CA PRO A 143 -15.61 9.64 18.19
C PRO A 143 -15.74 8.76 16.96
N SER A 144 -15.66 7.45 17.12
CA SER A 144 -15.86 6.50 16.03
C SER A 144 -17.24 6.65 15.38
N GLN A 145 -17.32 6.49 14.06
CA GLN A 145 -18.61 6.28 13.39
C GLN A 145 -19.25 4.94 13.81
N PRO A 146 -20.58 4.81 13.73
CA PRO A 146 -21.26 3.53 13.85
C PRO A 146 -20.73 2.50 12.82
N HIS A 147 -20.68 1.22 13.20
CA HIS A 147 -20.16 0.10 12.39
C HIS A 147 -18.67 0.15 11.96
N SER A 148 -17.88 1.16 12.33
CA SER A 148 -16.45 1.20 11.95
C SER A 148 -15.65 -0.02 12.42
N SER A 149 -15.91 -0.49 13.65
CA SER A 149 -15.24 -1.64 14.24
C SER A 149 -15.66 -2.96 13.57
N GLU A 150 -16.92 -3.04 13.14
CA GLU A 150 -17.44 -4.18 12.38
C GLU A 150 -16.84 -4.20 10.98
N SER A 151 -16.75 -3.06 10.30
CA SER A 151 -16.10 -2.92 8.99
C SER A 151 -14.62 -3.29 9.05
N LEU A 152 -13.90 -2.83 10.08
CA LEU A 152 -12.50 -3.19 10.31
C LEU A 152 -12.35 -4.69 10.56
N SER A 153 -13.20 -5.28 11.41
CA SER A 153 -13.19 -6.71 11.71
C SER A 153 -13.51 -7.54 10.46
N TYR A 154 -14.48 -7.11 9.65
CA TYR A 154 -14.82 -7.74 8.39
C TYR A 154 -13.63 -7.77 7.43
N LEU A 155 -12.98 -6.62 7.20
CA LEU A 155 -11.82 -6.54 6.31
C LEU A 155 -10.65 -7.36 6.83
N SER A 156 -10.39 -7.31 8.14
CA SER A 156 -9.34 -8.08 8.80
C SER A 156 -9.53 -9.58 8.62
N ASN A 157 -10.73 -10.09 8.89
CA ASN A 157 -11.06 -11.50 8.73
C ASN A 157 -11.00 -11.94 7.26
N LEU A 158 -11.41 -11.06 6.36
CA LEU A 158 -11.40 -11.31 4.93
C LEU A 158 -9.96 -11.43 4.38
N LEU A 159 -9.02 -10.63 4.88
CA LEU A 159 -7.69 -10.49 4.28
C LEU A 159 -6.55 -11.19 5.01
N THR A 160 -6.58 -11.32 6.34
CA THR A 160 -5.39 -11.69 7.15
C THR A 160 -4.78 -13.05 6.79
N SER A 161 -5.60 -14.02 6.39
CA SER A 161 -5.12 -15.36 5.99
C SER A 161 -4.86 -15.52 4.49
N HIS A 162 -5.09 -14.47 3.68
CA HIS A 162 -5.13 -14.57 2.23
C HIS A 162 -4.00 -13.82 1.54
N ASN A 163 -3.50 -14.41 0.45
CA ASN A 163 -2.68 -13.69 -0.51
C ASN A 163 -3.58 -12.95 -1.50
N VAL A 164 -3.27 -11.69 -1.74
CA VAL A 164 -4.05 -10.82 -2.62
C VAL A 164 -3.24 -10.37 -3.82
N ARG A 165 -3.96 -10.02 -4.89
CA ARG A 165 -3.43 -9.32 -6.05
C ARG A 165 -3.99 -7.91 -6.07
N ALA A 166 -3.13 -6.93 -5.81
CA ALA A 166 -3.41 -5.51 -5.82
C ALA A 166 -3.01 -4.91 -7.18
N HIS A 167 -3.99 -4.52 -7.99
CA HIS A 167 -3.79 -3.81 -9.24
C HIS A 167 -3.55 -2.33 -8.97
N LEU A 168 -2.36 -1.85 -9.30
CA LEU A 168 -1.94 -0.49 -9.02
C LEU A 168 -2.69 0.48 -9.93
N LEU A 169 -3.31 1.51 -9.37
CA LEU A 169 -4.06 2.51 -10.14
C LEU A 169 -3.39 3.89 -10.02
N ARG A 170 -3.24 4.40 -8.79
CA ARG A 170 -2.61 5.69 -8.50
C ARG A 170 -1.86 5.68 -7.17
N ARG A 171 -0.90 6.60 -7.02
CA ARG A 171 -0.27 6.94 -5.75
C ARG A 171 -0.93 8.17 -5.14
N ASP A 172 -1.26 8.09 -3.85
CA ASP A 172 -1.88 9.17 -3.09
C ASP A 172 -0.84 10.04 -2.36
N GLN A 173 -1.26 11.21 -1.89
CA GLN A 173 -0.42 12.18 -1.16
C GLN A 173 0.14 11.63 0.15
N TYR A 174 -0.55 10.68 0.78
CA TYR A 174 -0.10 10.00 2.01
C TYR A 174 0.80 8.78 1.72
N GLU A 175 1.42 8.73 0.54
CA GLU A 175 2.25 7.61 0.06
C GLU A 175 1.53 6.26 0.02
N ARG A 176 0.19 6.26 0.08
CA ARG A 176 -0.66 5.09 -0.12
C ARG A 176 -0.78 4.79 -1.60
N VAL A 177 -0.92 3.51 -1.93
CA VAL A 177 -1.17 3.07 -3.30
C VAL A 177 -2.64 2.69 -3.42
N VAL A 178 -3.39 3.47 -4.20
CA VAL A 178 -4.78 3.16 -4.53
C VAL A 178 -4.81 1.98 -5.49
N CYS A 179 -5.47 0.90 -5.07
CA CYS A 179 -5.50 -0.35 -5.80
C CYS A 179 -6.88 -0.97 -5.89
N SER A 180 -7.17 -1.59 -7.03
CA SER A 180 -8.21 -2.62 -7.09
C SER A 180 -7.63 -3.93 -6.57
N VAL A 181 -8.25 -4.46 -5.52
CA VAL A 181 -7.73 -5.63 -4.81
C VAL A 181 -8.58 -6.83 -5.16
N SER A 182 -7.92 -7.92 -5.52
CA SER A 182 -8.57 -9.19 -5.82
C SER A 182 -7.96 -10.32 -5.01
N MET A 183 -8.79 -11.23 -4.52
CA MET A 183 -8.37 -12.45 -3.83
C MET A 183 -8.84 -13.68 -4.61
N LYS A 184 -8.13 -14.79 -4.45
CA LYS A 184 -8.53 -16.07 -5.06
C LYS A 184 -9.82 -16.57 -4.39
N ARG A 185 -10.74 -17.18 -5.15
CA ARG A 185 -11.87 -17.91 -4.56
C ARG A 185 -11.39 -19.13 -3.78
N ASN A 186 -12.16 -19.58 -2.82
CA ASN A 186 -11.90 -20.84 -2.11
C ASN A 186 -12.27 -22.04 -3.00
N GLY A 187 -11.62 -23.19 -2.74
CA GLY A 187 -11.91 -24.46 -3.41
C GLY A 187 -11.58 -24.47 -4.92
N ILE A 188 -12.36 -25.25 -5.67
CA ILE A 188 -12.09 -25.54 -7.09
C ILE A 188 -12.23 -24.30 -7.99
N LEU A 189 -13.14 -23.37 -7.65
CA LEU A 189 -13.26 -22.10 -8.38
C LEU A 189 -11.97 -21.28 -8.27
N GLY A 190 -11.30 -21.32 -7.13
CA GLY A 190 -9.99 -20.72 -7.00
C GLY A 190 -8.99 -21.36 -7.95
N LEU A 191 -8.95 -22.70 -7.98
CA LEU A 191 -8.01 -23.46 -8.83
C LEU A 191 -8.21 -23.15 -10.32
N LEU A 192 -9.46 -22.96 -10.75
CA LEU A 192 -9.86 -22.51 -12.09
C LEU A 192 -9.55 -21.02 -12.38
N GLY A 193 -8.98 -20.29 -11.42
CA GLY A 193 -8.53 -18.90 -11.62
C GLY A 193 -9.58 -17.83 -11.33
N PHE A 194 -10.76 -18.19 -10.81
CA PHE A 194 -11.76 -17.21 -10.41
C PHE A 194 -11.32 -16.43 -9.17
N LYS A 195 -11.70 -15.15 -9.13
CA LYS A 195 -11.31 -14.20 -8.08
C LYS A 195 -12.52 -13.44 -7.56
N HIS A 196 -12.43 -13.02 -6.30
CA HIS A 196 -13.31 -12.01 -5.72
C HIS A 196 -12.61 -10.65 -5.74
N ASP A 197 -13.36 -9.60 -6.06
CA ASP A 197 -12.94 -8.24 -5.79
C ASP A 197 -13.25 -7.90 -4.32
N VAL A 198 -12.26 -7.42 -3.58
CA VAL A 198 -12.40 -7.14 -2.14
C VAL A 198 -13.37 -5.99 -1.91
N GLY A 199 -13.27 -4.92 -2.71
CA GLY A 199 -14.14 -3.76 -2.57
C GLY A 199 -15.60 -4.12 -2.85
N LEU A 200 -15.84 -4.93 -3.88
CA LEU A 200 -17.17 -5.43 -4.17
C LEU A 200 -17.77 -6.28 -3.02
N LEU A 201 -16.95 -7.10 -2.36
CA LEU A 201 -17.41 -7.88 -1.20
C LEU A 201 -17.80 -6.96 -0.03
N MET A 202 -17.01 -5.93 0.23
CA MET A 202 -17.30 -4.95 1.28
C MET A 202 -18.60 -4.19 1.04
N LEU A 203 -18.83 -3.74 -0.20
CA LEU A 203 -20.06 -3.05 -0.59
C LEU A 203 -21.29 -3.95 -0.44
N LYS A 204 -21.21 -5.19 -0.91
CA LYS A 204 -22.29 -6.18 -0.76
C LYS A 204 -22.63 -6.51 0.68
N ALA A 205 -21.63 -6.51 1.56
CA ALA A 205 -21.81 -6.75 2.99
C ALA A 205 -22.32 -5.50 3.74
N GLY A 206 -22.44 -4.35 3.08
CA GLY A 206 -22.78 -3.07 3.72
C GLY A 206 -21.72 -2.59 4.70
N MET A 207 -20.46 -3.03 4.55
CA MET A 207 -19.35 -2.64 5.43
C MET A 207 -18.66 -1.36 4.98
N ALA A 208 -19.00 -0.88 3.79
CA ALA A 208 -18.52 0.36 3.22
C ALA A 208 -19.53 0.90 2.21
N GLN A 209 -19.36 2.17 1.84
CA GLN A 209 -20.10 2.83 0.77
C GLN A 209 -19.19 3.07 -0.44
N VAL A 210 -19.79 3.41 -1.58
CA VAL A 210 -19.03 3.85 -2.75
C VAL A 210 -18.39 5.21 -2.43
N TYR A 211 -17.14 5.39 -2.85
CA TYR A 211 -16.44 6.67 -2.66
C TYR A 211 -16.98 7.73 -3.64
N GLU A 212 -17.53 8.82 -3.10
CA GLU A 212 -18.18 9.90 -3.88
C GLU A 212 -17.32 11.18 -4.02
N GLY A 213 -16.07 11.18 -3.54
CA GLY A 213 -15.26 12.40 -3.53
C GLY A 213 -14.85 12.87 -4.92
N THR A 214 -14.87 14.18 -5.19
CA THR A 214 -14.60 14.78 -6.52
C THR A 214 -13.20 14.47 -7.08
N TYR A 215 -12.21 14.20 -6.23
CA TYR A 215 -10.84 13.94 -6.63
C TYR A 215 -10.39 12.51 -6.32
N GLY A 216 -9.66 11.92 -7.27
CA GLY A 216 -9.00 10.62 -7.08
C GLY A 216 -9.94 9.42 -7.11
N ILE A 217 -11.13 9.56 -7.70
CA ILE A 217 -12.04 8.45 -7.95
C ILE A 217 -11.38 7.50 -8.94
N GLU A 218 -11.10 6.29 -8.49
CA GLU A 218 -10.70 5.20 -9.35
C GLU A 218 -11.55 3.99 -9.00
N PHE A 219 -12.28 3.50 -10.01
CA PHE A 219 -12.95 2.21 -9.94
C PHE A 219 -12.03 1.17 -10.54
N GLY A 220 -12.19 -0.09 -10.11
CA GLY A 220 -11.19 -1.12 -10.39
C GLY A 220 -10.88 -1.35 -11.88
N LYS A 221 -9.87 -2.18 -12.16
CA LYS A 221 -9.25 -2.29 -13.50
C LYS A 221 -10.22 -2.59 -14.66
N ARG A 222 -11.36 -3.24 -14.40
CA ARG A 222 -12.29 -3.68 -15.45
C ARG A 222 -13.24 -2.54 -15.84
N GLN A 223 -13.60 -2.46 -17.12
CA GLN A 223 -14.68 -1.57 -17.56
C GLN A 223 -16.01 -1.98 -16.90
N GLY A 224 -16.85 -0.98 -16.58
CA GLY A 224 -18.13 -1.19 -15.91
C GLY A 224 -18.05 -1.51 -14.40
N MET A 225 -16.87 -1.40 -13.77
CA MET A 225 -16.74 -1.68 -12.32
C MET A 225 -17.49 -0.69 -11.45
N GLU A 226 -17.59 0.57 -11.87
CA GLU A 226 -18.37 1.60 -11.17
C GLU A 226 -19.85 1.19 -11.05
N GLU A 227 -20.46 0.80 -12.17
CA GLU A 227 -21.85 0.33 -12.21
C GLU A 227 -22.06 -0.87 -11.28
N ARG A 228 -21.12 -1.82 -11.28
CA ARG A 228 -21.18 -2.98 -10.36
C ARG A 228 -21.05 -2.61 -8.91
N TYR A 229 -20.25 -1.58 -8.58
CA TYR A 229 -20.09 -1.09 -7.23
C TYR A 229 -21.37 -0.38 -6.75
N ARG A 230 -21.92 0.51 -7.58
CA ARG A 230 -23.18 1.19 -7.30
C ARG A 230 -24.35 0.21 -7.17
N ALA A 231 -24.44 -0.79 -8.05
CA ALA A 231 -25.45 -1.84 -7.96
C ALA A 231 -25.31 -2.68 -6.69
N ALA A 232 -24.08 -3.01 -6.27
CA ALA A 232 -23.84 -3.73 -5.02
C ALA A 232 -24.20 -2.90 -3.79
N GLU A 233 -23.94 -1.59 -3.82
CA GLU A 233 -24.35 -0.67 -2.76
C GLU A 233 -25.87 -0.55 -2.68
N GLU A 234 -26.56 -0.40 -3.81
CA GLU A 234 -28.02 -0.33 -3.85
C GLU A 234 -28.66 -1.62 -3.34
N GLU A 235 -28.12 -2.78 -3.74
CA GLU A 235 -28.54 -4.08 -3.21
C GLU A 235 -28.39 -4.15 -1.68
N ALA A 236 -27.27 -3.64 -1.14
CA ALA A 236 -27.02 -3.58 0.30
C ALA A 236 -27.95 -2.60 1.02
N ARG A 237 -28.29 -1.47 0.37
CA ARG A 237 -29.22 -0.45 0.87
C ARG A 237 -30.64 -0.98 0.96
N VAL A 238 -31.13 -1.66 -0.10
CA VAL A 238 -32.44 -2.32 -0.13
C VAL A 238 -32.53 -3.40 0.95
N LYS A 239 -31.46 -4.19 1.13
CA LYS A 239 -31.38 -5.25 2.16
C LYS A 239 -31.13 -4.72 3.58
N LYS A 240 -30.83 -3.42 3.74
CA LYS A 240 -30.52 -2.77 5.03
C LYS A 240 -29.42 -3.51 5.82
N VAL A 241 -28.37 -3.95 5.12
CA VAL A 241 -27.24 -4.66 5.73
C VAL A 241 -26.12 -3.70 6.15
N GLY A 242 -25.43 -4.01 7.24
CA GLY A 242 -24.31 -3.22 7.76
C GLY A 242 -24.70 -1.76 8.04
N ILE A 243 -23.94 -0.82 7.50
CA ILE A 243 -24.14 0.63 7.66
C ILE A 243 -25.53 1.09 7.21
N TRP A 244 -26.16 0.39 6.27
CA TRP A 244 -27.49 0.73 5.74
C TRP A 244 -28.64 0.31 6.67
N GLY A 245 -28.37 -0.49 7.69
CA GLY A 245 -29.33 -0.87 8.72
C GLY A 245 -29.56 0.21 9.80
N LEU A 246 -28.73 1.26 9.82
CA LEU A 246 -28.78 2.34 10.80
C LEU A 246 -30.01 3.24 10.57
N LYS A 247 -31.05 3.08 11.39
CA LYS A 247 -32.25 3.94 11.37
C LYS A 247 -31.90 5.37 11.82
N GLY A 248 -31.58 6.25 10.87
CA GLY A 248 -31.35 7.70 11.08
C GLY A 248 -30.02 8.09 11.74
N LYS A 249 -29.14 7.11 11.99
CA LYS A 249 -27.78 7.32 12.54
C LYS A 249 -26.67 7.21 11.50
N TYR A 250 -27.04 7.01 10.24
CA TYR A 250 -26.12 6.94 9.14
C TYR A 250 -25.57 8.33 8.83
N GLU A 251 -24.25 8.45 8.85
CA GLU A 251 -23.50 9.63 8.42
C GLU A 251 -22.45 9.11 7.43
N SER A 252 -22.35 9.67 6.23
CA SER A 252 -21.35 9.22 5.27
C SER A 252 -19.95 9.58 5.78
N PRO A 253 -18.89 8.82 5.43
CA PRO A 253 -17.54 9.16 5.85
C PRO A 253 -17.09 10.56 5.38
N GLY A 254 -17.56 11.00 4.21
CA GLY A 254 -17.38 12.37 3.71
C GLY A 254 -18.05 13.42 4.61
N GLN A 255 -19.30 13.21 5.02
CA GLN A 255 -20.01 14.11 5.93
C GLN A 255 -19.33 14.20 7.30
N TYR A 256 -18.93 13.06 7.86
CA TYR A 256 -18.19 13.01 9.11
C TYR A 256 -16.84 13.75 9.00
N LYS A 257 -16.08 13.52 7.92
CA LYS A 257 -14.85 14.26 7.64
C LYS A 257 -15.09 15.75 7.51
N ALA A 258 -16.19 16.19 6.88
CA ALA A 258 -16.52 17.62 6.80
C ALA A 258 -16.84 18.22 8.19
N ARG A 259 -17.61 17.49 9.02
CA ARG A 259 -17.98 17.90 10.37
C ARG A 259 -16.77 18.07 11.30
N PHE A 260 -15.76 17.22 11.16
CA PHE A 260 -14.57 17.22 12.03
C PHE A 260 -13.28 17.75 11.37
N GLY A 261 -13.30 18.00 10.06
CA GLY A 261 -12.12 18.31 9.23
C GLY A 261 -11.89 19.79 8.97
N GLY A 262 -12.82 20.67 9.33
CA GLY A 262 -12.66 22.13 9.19
C GLY A 262 -11.65 22.79 10.15
N LYS A 263 -10.78 22.03 10.84
CA LYS A 263 -9.87 22.55 11.89
C LYS A 263 -8.40 22.13 11.78
N GLU A 264 -7.93 21.58 10.66
CA GLU A 264 -6.52 21.18 10.54
C GLU A 264 -5.86 21.80 9.29
N GLY A 265 -4.98 22.77 9.52
CA GLY A 265 -3.97 23.21 8.55
C GLY A 265 -2.85 22.16 8.40
N PRO A 266 -1.95 22.33 7.41
CA PRO A 266 -1.01 21.30 6.99
C PRO A 266 -0.03 20.86 8.10
N PHE A 267 0.07 19.54 8.28
CA PHE A 267 0.93 18.86 9.26
C PHE A 267 2.41 18.98 8.91
N THR A 268 3.23 19.50 9.83
CA THR A 268 4.68 19.29 9.87
C THR A 268 4.98 18.10 10.79
N PRO A 269 5.87 17.16 10.40
CA PRO A 269 6.20 16.02 11.23
C PRO A 269 7.07 16.45 12.42
N SER A 270 6.51 16.39 13.63
CA SER A 270 7.23 16.67 14.86
C SER A 270 8.17 15.52 15.22
N ASN A 271 9.42 15.60 14.74
CA ASN A 271 10.55 15.02 15.44
C ASN A 271 10.95 15.96 16.58
N ALA A 272 10.49 15.69 17.80
CA ALA A 272 11.14 16.14 19.03
C ALA A 272 10.59 15.35 20.21
N ILE A 273 11.25 14.23 20.53
CA ILE A 273 11.18 13.63 21.87
C ILE A 273 11.95 14.60 22.78
N ALA A 274 11.23 15.50 23.44
CA ALA A 274 11.74 16.25 24.57
C ALA A 274 11.52 15.39 25.82
N ASP A 275 12.63 14.83 26.30
CA ASP A 275 12.76 14.17 27.59
C ASP A 275 12.35 15.12 28.73
N LYS A 276 11.45 14.66 29.61
CA LYS A 276 11.12 15.33 30.88
C LYS A 276 11.53 14.39 32.01
N GLY A 277 12.81 14.41 32.34
CA GLY A 277 13.36 13.85 33.57
C GLY A 277 13.19 14.82 34.74
N LYS A 278 12.60 14.32 35.84
CA LYS A 278 12.40 15.01 37.12
C LYS A 278 13.73 15.25 37.83
N GLU A 279 13.78 16.40 38.49
CA GLU A 279 14.80 16.84 39.44
C GLU A 279 14.63 16.13 40.79
N SER A 280 15.71 15.57 41.36
CA SER A 280 15.80 15.24 42.79
C SER A 280 17.21 15.51 43.32
N THR A 281 17.23 16.14 44.48
CA THR A 281 18.29 16.71 45.32
C THR A 281 19.44 15.80 45.80
N GLY A 282 20.60 16.44 46.04
CA GLY A 282 21.78 15.97 46.82
C GLY A 282 22.93 15.49 45.93
N GLU A 283 24.22 15.85 46.06
CA GLU A 283 25.03 16.36 47.17
C GLU A 283 26.36 16.94 46.62
N LYS A 284 27.03 17.76 47.44
CA LYS A 284 28.24 18.58 47.17
C LYS A 284 29.49 17.79 46.76
N VAL A 285 30.28 18.31 45.80
CA VAL A 285 31.78 18.35 45.86
C VAL A 285 32.30 19.60 45.13
N LYS A 286 33.45 20.09 45.60
CA LYS A 286 34.04 21.43 45.52
C LYS A 286 35.22 21.49 44.53
N GLY A 287 35.37 22.62 43.81
CA GLY A 287 36.64 23.11 43.24
C GLY A 287 36.69 23.13 41.70
N LYS A 288 37.39 24.04 41.00
CA LYS A 288 37.97 25.38 41.30
C LYS A 288 38.48 25.90 39.94
N ARG A 289 38.31 27.21 39.65
CA ARG A 289 38.95 28.04 38.58
C ARG A 289 38.50 27.70 37.15
N GLY A 290 38.31 28.60 36.19
CA GLY A 290 38.53 30.03 35.93
C GLY A 290 38.46 30.14 34.39
N VAL A 291 37.78 31.09 33.76
CA VAL A 291 38.34 32.36 33.27
C VAL A 291 37.21 33.09 32.49
N SER A 292 37.35 34.40 32.50
CA SER A 292 36.53 35.54 32.04
C SER A 292 36.11 35.61 30.56
N SER A 293 34.99 36.32 30.32
CA SER A 293 34.90 37.61 29.57
C SER A 293 33.41 37.97 29.36
N SER A 294 32.80 38.88 30.14
CA SER A 294 32.73 40.35 29.96
C SER A 294 32.14 40.84 28.63
N SER A 295 30.87 41.28 28.65
CA SER A 295 30.43 42.58 28.10
C SER A 295 28.95 42.91 28.41
N ALA A 296 28.76 43.95 29.23
CA ALA A 296 27.73 45.01 29.26
C ALA A 296 26.32 44.71 28.68
N ALA A 297 25.26 44.66 29.49
CA ALA A 297 24.54 45.77 30.17
C ALA A 297 23.76 46.70 29.24
N VAL A 298 22.42 46.53 29.17
CA VAL A 298 21.44 47.65 29.19
C VAL A 298 20.16 47.16 29.88
N LYS A 299 19.86 47.74 31.06
CA LYS A 299 18.54 47.71 31.72
C LYS A 299 17.78 48.95 31.26
N LEU A 300 16.51 48.80 30.90
CA LEU A 300 15.52 49.87 31.01
C LEU A 300 14.21 49.24 31.50
N GLY A 301 13.90 49.53 32.76
CA GLY A 301 12.64 49.19 33.39
C GLY A 301 11.62 50.28 33.13
N VAL A 302 10.37 49.89 32.92
CA VAL A 302 9.22 50.73 33.20
C VAL A 302 8.22 49.87 33.98
N GLU A 303 8.05 50.25 35.24
CA GLU A 303 7.10 49.70 36.18
C GLU A 303 5.95 50.69 36.32
N THR A 304 4.72 50.27 36.02
CA THR A 304 3.50 51.02 36.38
C THR A 304 2.40 50.10 36.90
N ARG A 305 2.28 50.13 38.24
CA ARG A 305 1.05 50.17 39.05
C ARG A 305 -0.10 49.19 38.74
N ARG A 306 -0.14 48.13 39.56
CA ARG A 306 -1.11 47.93 40.67
C ARG A 306 -2.61 48.12 40.35
N ARG A 307 -3.36 47.02 40.35
CA ARG A 307 -4.72 46.95 40.97
C ARG A 307 -5.04 45.53 41.47
N LYS A 308 -5.13 45.40 42.80
CA LYS A 308 -5.71 44.27 43.55
C LYS A 308 -7.24 44.37 43.53
N ARG A 309 -7.96 43.24 43.36
CA ARG A 309 -9.21 42.85 44.06
C ARG A 309 -9.27 41.29 44.08
N LYS A 310 -9.06 40.65 45.24
CA LYS A 310 -10.06 39.94 46.10
C LYS A 310 -10.95 38.97 45.29
N ALA A 311 -10.74 37.65 45.35
CA ALA A 311 -11.01 36.66 46.42
C ALA A 311 -12.48 36.20 46.48
N THR A 312 -12.68 34.89 46.27
CA THR A 312 -13.75 33.93 46.71
C THR A 312 -13.80 32.80 45.67
N ALA A 313 -14.07 31.52 45.94
CA ALA A 313 -14.19 30.71 47.14
C ALA A 313 -14.01 29.24 46.68
N ALA A 314 -13.52 28.39 47.58
CA ALA A 314 -13.46 26.94 47.41
C ALA A 314 -14.87 26.33 47.44
N VAL A 315 -15.11 25.30 46.62
CA VAL A 315 -16.11 24.26 46.93
C VAL A 315 -15.52 22.90 46.57
N THR A 316 -15.34 22.10 47.61
CA THR A 316 -15.00 20.69 47.62
C THR A 316 -16.29 19.91 47.87
N VAL A 317 -16.68 18.96 47.01
CA VAL A 317 -17.56 17.81 47.36
C VAL A 317 -17.22 16.67 46.39
N THR A 318 -16.40 15.71 46.79
CA THR A 318 -16.74 14.41 47.40
C THR A 318 -17.33 13.39 46.42
N THR A 319 -16.51 12.35 46.21
CA THR A 319 -16.73 11.01 45.65
C THR A 319 -18.00 10.29 46.08
N VAL A 320 -18.61 9.53 45.17
CA VAL A 320 -19.27 8.25 45.49
C VAL A 320 -18.94 7.20 44.43
N SER A 321 -18.15 6.22 44.83
CA SER A 321 -17.90 4.96 44.11
C SER A 321 -19.09 4.02 44.33
N LYS A 322 -19.57 3.35 43.27
CA LYS A 322 -20.54 2.24 43.42
C LYS A 322 -19.95 0.95 42.84
N VAL A 323 -19.56 0.08 43.75
CA VAL A 323 -19.13 -1.31 43.55
C VAL A 323 -20.35 -2.14 43.16
N VAL A 324 -20.27 -2.89 42.05
CA VAL A 324 -21.26 -3.93 41.70
C VAL A 324 -20.62 -5.30 41.87
N LYS A 325 -21.26 -6.08 42.73
CA LYS A 325 -20.85 -7.39 43.25
C LYS A 325 -21.22 -8.50 42.26
N ARG A 326 -20.26 -9.38 41.97
CA ARG A 326 -20.45 -10.66 41.26
C ARG A 326 -21.43 -11.56 42.03
N ARG A 327 -22.31 -12.27 41.31
CA ARG A 327 -22.94 -13.52 41.76
C ARG A 327 -22.49 -14.66 40.84
N LYS A 328 -21.84 -15.67 41.42
CA LYS A 328 -21.73 -17.04 40.90
C LYS A 328 -23.09 -17.71 41.07
N SER A 329 -23.52 -18.51 40.11
CA SER A 329 -24.58 -19.50 40.27
C SER A 329 -24.02 -20.86 39.88
N ASP A 330 -24.13 -21.80 40.82
CA ASP A 330 -23.89 -23.22 40.65
C ASP A 330 -24.92 -23.85 39.72
N LYS A 331 -24.44 -24.62 38.75
CA LYS A 331 -24.96 -25.93 38.31
C LYS A 331 -24.03 -26.50 37.24
#